data_AF-A0A922S3D2-F1
#
_entry.id   AF-A0A922S3D2-F1
#
_cell.length_a   1.000
_cell.length_b   1.000
_cell.length_c   1.000
_cell.angle_alpha   90.00
_cell.angle_beta   90.00
_cell.angle_gamma   90.00
#
_symmetry.space_group_name_H-M   'P 1'
#
loop_
_entity.id
_entity.type
_entity.pdbx_description
1 polymer ?
#
loop_
_entity_poly.entity_id
_entity_poly.type
_entity_poly.pdbx_seq_one_letter_code
_entity_poly.pdbx_strand_id
1 'polypeptide(L)'
;MSSVILRLRHLRAVYGRNFSVSDEESSETVGVTFALSSVNQDNIGYYYVSNVACDLKNPEWDPVEIHNLPKQYLSSKAVLFTFFLSHRESNSILFEIVVHFSGLVPTNLEMRENMCVSDSTDQVYFQMGRHIYSSRKHFDPGIICPNLVASLLNNWFLVA
;
A
#
# COMPACT_ATOMS: atom_id res chain seq x y z
N MET A 1 -0.81 -24.45 -10.01
CA MET A 1 -0.10 -23.14 -10.06
C MET A 1 0.74 -23.01 -8.80
N SER A 2 2.04 -22.74 -8.93
CA SER A 2 2.92 -22.56 -7.76
C SER A 2 2.49 -21.29 -7.00
N SER A 3 2.19 -21.43 -5.70
CA SER A 3 1.92 -20.29 -4.83
C SER A 3 3.21 -19.47 -4.70
N VAL A 4 3.24 -18.29 -5.30
CA VAL A 4 4.39 -17.38 -5.17
C VAL A 4 4.47 -16.93 -3.72
N ILE A 5 5.51 -17.36 -3.02
CA ILE A 5 5.75 -16.95 -1.64
C ILE A 5 6.33 -15.53 -1.64
N LEU A 6 5.48 -14.54 -1.34
CA LEU A 6 5.88 -13.14 -1.25
C LEU A 6 6.82 -12.88 -0.04
N ARG A 7 7.75 -11.96 -0.24
CA ARG A 7 8.87 -11.60 0.65
C ARG A 7 9.27 -10.14 0.40
N LEU A 8 9.98 -9.53 1.34
CA LEU A 8 10.42 -8.14 1.22
C LEU A 8 11.23 -7.90 -0.07
N ARG A 9 12.10 -8.85 -0.47
CA ARG A 9 12.85 -8.77 -1.73
C ARG A 9 12.02 -8.60 -3.01
N HIS A 10 10.71 -8.84 -2.94
CA HIS A 10 9.81 -8.69 -4.07
C HIS A 10 9.14 -7.30 -4.10
N LEU A 11 9.23 -6.50 -3.04
CA LEU A 11 8.66 -5.15 -2.99
C LEU A 11 9.34 -4.25 -4.03
N ARG A 12 8.53 -3.58 -4.85
CA ARG A 12 9.01 -2.67 -5.90
C ARG A 12 8.50 -1.26 -5.71
N ALA A 13 7.26 -1.11 -5.28
CA ALA A 13 6.63 0.17 -5.03
C ALA A 13 5.63 0.07 -3.88
N VAL A 14 5.38 1.20 -3.23
CA VAL A 14 4.32 1.38 -2.23
C VAL A 14 3.46 2.55 -2.67
N TYR A 15 2.14 2.40 -2.55
CA TYR A 15 1.18 3.46 -2.89
C TYR A 15 0.20 3.65 -1.74
N GLY A 16 0.03 4.88 -1.30
CA GLY A 16 -0.99 5.30 -0.36
C GLY A 16 -2.20 5.88 -1.08
N ARG A 17 -3.39 5.70 -0.50
CA ARG A 17 -4.64 6.34 -0.94
C ARG A 17 -5.46 6.78 0.27
N ASN A 18 -6.10 7.93 0.13
CA ASN A 18 -6.99 8.52 1.14
C ASN A 18 -6.35 8.64 2.54
N PHE A 19 -5.09 9.06 2.63
CA PHE A 19 -4.43 9.23 3.92
C PHE A 19 -5.13 10.31 4.77
N SER A 20 -5.39 10.00 6.03
CA SER A 20 -6.08 10.88 6.97
C SER A 20 -5.14 11.92 7.57
N VAL A 21 -4.65 12.84 6.72
CA VAL A 21 -3.87 14.01 7.14
C VAL A 21 -4.81 15.15 7.55
N SER A 22 -4.58 15.72 8.73
CA SER A 22 -5.34 16.85 9.26
C SER A 22 -4.94 18.17 8.57
N ASP A 23 -5.90 19.10 8.43
CA ASP A 23 -5.63 20.39 7.77
C ASP A 23 -4.69 21.28 8.58
N GLU A 24 -4.66 21.15 9.92
CA GLU A 24 -3.77 21.92 10.80
C GLU A 24 -2.30 21.53 10.62
N GLU A 25 -2.01 20.24 10.40
CA GLU A 25 -0.66 19.75 10.14
C GLU A 25 -0.16 20.05 8.71
N SER A 26 -1.05 20.44 7.79
CA SER A 26 -0.74 20.58 6.36
C SER A 26 0.20 21.74 6.03
N SER A 27 0.20 22.81 6.82
CA SER A 27 0.90 24.07 6.47
C SER A 27 2.43 24.01 6.52
N GLU A 28 2.99 23.10 7.33
CA GLU A 28 4.43 22.90 7.46
C GLU A 28 4.91 21.54 6.93
N THR A 29 3.97 20.68 6.51
CA THR A 29 4.25 19.35 6.00
C THR A 29 4.86 19.42 4.60
N VAL A 30 6.01 18.78 4.43
CA VAL A 30 6.74 18.63 3.16
C VAL A 30 6.21 17.45 2.35
N GLY A 31 5.76 16.39 3.03
CA GLY A 31 5.21 15.20 2.39
C GLY A 31 5.05 14.04 3.35
N VAL A 32 4.88 12.84 2.79
CA VAL A 32 4.81 11.59 3.53
C VAL A 32 6.04 10.75 3.24
N THR A 33 6.60 10.11 4.27
CA THR A 33 7.64 9.08 4.12
C THR A 33 7.22 7.83 4.88
N PHE A 34 7.79 6.68 4.55
CA PHE A 34 7.64 5.48 5.34
C PHE A 34 8.99 4.89 5.72
N ALA A 35 9.01 4.19 6.85
CA ALA A 35 10.15 3.42 7.30
C ALA A 35 9.79 1.96 7.48
N LEU A 36 10.79 1.08 7.34
CA LEU A 36 10.65 -0.36 7.56
C LEU A 36 11.45 -0.78 8.78
N SER A 37 10.81 -1.55 9.65
CA SER A 37 11.45 -2.20 10.78
C SER A 37 11.09 -3.69 10.84
N SER A 38 11.80 -4.42 11.71
CA SER A 38 11.53 -5.83 11.96
C SER A 38 10.28 -5.94 12.82
N VAL A 39 9.46 -6.98 12.60
CA VAL A 39 8.34 -7.28 13.49
C VAL A 39 8.85 -7.81 14.85
N ASN A 40 10.03 -8.43 14.86
CA ASN A 40 10.65 -8.93 16.09
C ASN A 40 11.41 -7.81 16.81
N GLN A 41 11.25 -7.75 18.14
CA GLN A 41 11.83 -6.73 19.03
C GLN A 41 13.36 -6.76 19.15
N ASP A 42 14.03 -7.71 18.51
CA ASP A 42 15.49 -7.85 18.55
C ASP A 42 16.24 -6.71 17.88
N ASN A 43 15.53 -5.84 17.14
CA ASN A 43 16.13 -4.70 16.45
C ASN A 43 15.36 -3.40 16.74
N ILE A 44 15.98 -2.54 17.54
CA ILE A 44 15.43 -1.23 17.94
C ILE A 44 15.79 -0.22 16.84
N GLY A 45 15.05 -0.21 15.73
CA GLY A 45 15.24 0.82 14.69
C GLY A 45 14.71 0.46 13.30
N TYR A 46 14.75 1.47 12.42
CA TYR A 46 14.41 1.33 11.00
C TYR A 46 15.64 0.93 10.20
N TYR A 47 15.53 -0.09 9.36
CA TYR A 47 16.58 -0.48 8.41
C TYR A 47 16.37 0.09 7.00
N TYR A 48 15.26 0.78 6.78
CA TYR A 48 14.92 1.49 5.55
C TYR A 48 14.07 2.71 5.89
N VAL A 49 14.31 3.81 5.18
CA VAL A 49 13.43 4.99 5.15
C VAL A 49 13.29 5.41 3.69
N SER A 50 12.08 5.67 3.23
CA SER A 50 11.82 6.10 1.85
C SER A 50 12.15 7.57 1.64
N ASN A 51 12.24 7.97 0.38
CA ASN A 51 12.12 9.37 0.01
C ASN A 51 10.75 9.94 0.44
N VAL A 52 10.66 11.26 0.51
CA VAL A 52 9.42 11.98 0.81
C VAL A 52 8.57 12.07 -0.46
N ALA A 53 7.30 11.66 -0.36
CA ALA A 53 6.29 11.83 -1.40
C ALA A 53 5.45 13.07 -1.07
N CYS A 54 5.38 14.04 -1.98
CA CYS A 54 4.75 15.34 -1.72
C CYS A 54 3.21 15.29 -1.69
N ASP A 55 2.59 14.29 -2.33
CA ASP A 55 1.12 14.12 -2.25
C ASP A 55 0.75 13.53 -0.89
N LEU A 56 0.12 14.36 -0.05
CA LEU A 56 -0.26 13.99 1.32
C LEU A 56 -1.40 12.98 1.37
N LYS A 57 -2.31 12.98 0.40
CA LYS A 57 -3.49 12.12 0.40
C LYS A 57 -3.25 10.83 -0.35
N ASN A 58 -2.47 10.88 -1.43
CA ASN A 58 -2.25 9.77 -2.34
C ASN A 58 -0.75 9.56 -2.65
N PRO A 59 0.12 9.40 -1.64
CA PRO A 59 1.57 9.34 -1.85
C PRO A 59 1.99 8.09 -2.66
N GLU A 60 3.04 8.25 -3.46
CA GLU A 60 3.60 7.17 -4.27
C GLU A 60 5.12 7.08 -4.08
N TRP A 61 5.60 5.86 -3.81
CA TRP A 61 7.02 5.55 -3.66
C TRP A 61 7.42 4.47 -4.66
N ASP A 62 7.79 4.88 -5.87
CA ASP A 62 8.21 4.01 -6.97
C ASP A 62 9.45 4.60 -7.66
N PRO A 63 10.62 3.93 -7.64
CA PRO A 63 10.88 2.62 -7.03
C PRO A 63 11.22 2.69 -5.53
N VAL A 64 10.99 1.59 -4.83
CA VAL A 64 11.54 1.33 -3.49
C VAL A 64 12.91 0.66 -3.62
N GLU A 65 13.93 1.28 -3.03
CA GLU A 65 15.33 0.85 -3.15
C GLU A 65 15.71 -0.29 -2.19
N ILE A 66 14.93 -1.37 -2.19
CA ILE A 66 15.15 -2.52 -1.30
C ILE A 66 16.48 -3.25 -1.52
N HIS A 67 17.13 -3.06 -2.67
CA HIS A 67 18.35 -3.78 -3.04
C HIS A 67 19.55 -3.42 -2.16
N ASN A 68 19.51 -2.27 -1.50
CA ASN A 68 20.55 -1.81 -0.58
C ASN A 68 20.39 -2.36 0.84
N LEU A 69 19.32 -3.14 1.10
CA LEU A 69 19.05 -3.68 2.43
C LEU A 69 19.92 -4.90 2.76
N PRO A 70 20.33 -5.07 4.04
CA PRO A 70 21.00 -6.27 4.49
C PRO A 70 20.23 -7.55 4.12
N LYS A 71 20.95 -8.55 3.60
CA LYS A 71 20.36 -9.81 3.06
C LYS A 71 19.41 -10.52 4.04
N GLN A 72 19.65 -10.39 5.34
CA GLN A 72 18.80 -10.98 6.38
C GLN A 72 17.35 -10.49 6.30
N TYR A 73 17.13 -9.19 6.05
CA TYR A 73 15.78 -8.59 5.97
C TYR A 73 15.07 -8.88 4.65
N LEU A 74 15.82 -9.09 3.56
CA LEU A 74 15.24 -9.39 2.24
C LEU A 74 14.38 -10.67 2.22
N SER A 75 14.67 -11.59 3.15
CA SER A 75 13.94 -12.85 3.32
C SER A 75 12.71 -12.77 4.22
N SER A 76 12.43 -11.58 4.79
CA SER A 76 11.33 -11.36 5.73
C SER A 76 9.97 -11.70 5.11
N LYS A 77 9.13 -12.39 5.90
CA LYS A 77 7.74 -12.74 5.54
C LYS A 77 6.74 -11.68 5.99
N ALA A 78 7.14 -10.85 6.95
CA ALA A 78 6.37 -9.76 7.48
C ALA A 78 7.28 -8.58 7.81
N VAL A 79 6.75 -7.37 7.71
CA VAL A 79 7.47 -6.12 7.94
C VAL A 79 6.51 -5.14 8.60
N LEU A 80 7.02 -4.37 9.56
CA LEU A 80 6.32 -3.21 10.11
C LEU A 80 6.65 -2.00 9.24
N PHE A 81 5.60 -1.39 8.68
CA PHE A 81 5.66 -0.11 8.00
C PHE A 81 5.18 0.97 8.95
N THR A 82 6.00 1.99 9.16
CA THR A 82 5.62 3.20 9.90
C THR A 82 5.58 4.35 8.90
N PHE A 83 4.43 5.01 8.77
CA PHE A 83 4.23 6.16 7.90
C PHE A 83 4.36 7.44 8.73
N PHE A 84 5.02 8.44 8.17
CA PHE A 84 5.26 9.72 8.83
C PHE A 84 4.80 10.87 7.95
N LEU A 85 4.25 11.90 8.60
CA LEU A 85 4.26 13.25 8.04
C LEU A 85 5.66 13.82 8.26
N SER A 86 6.29 14.23 7.16
CA SER A 86 7.60 14.86 7.17
C SER A 86 7.44 16.36 7.21
N HIS A 87 7.96 16.99 8.25
CA HIS A 87 8.06 18.45 8.39
C HIS A 87 9.51 18.87 8.17
N ARG A 88 9.75 20.17 8.02
CA ARG A 88 11.11 20.70 7.78
C ARG A 88 12.11 20.35 8.89
N GLU A 89 11.64 20.24 10.13
CA GLU A 89 12.49 20.09 11.31
C GLU A 89 12.24 18.78 12.08
N SER A 90 11.11 18.10 11.84
CA SER A 90 10.76 16.87 12.53
C SER A 90 9.82 15.99 11.72
N ASN A 91 9.70 14.72 12.08
CA ASN A 91 8.71 13.82 11.51
C ASN A 91 7.74 13.39 12.60
N SER A 92 6.45 13.34 12.27
CA SER A 92 5.40 12.85 13.15
C SER A 92 4.81 11.56 12.58
N ILE A 93 4.53 10.58 13.44
CA ILE A 93 3.95 9.30 12.99
C ILE A 93 2.50 9.55 12.58
N LEU A 94 2.17 9.17 11.34
CA LEU A 94 0.79 9.19 10.86
C LEU A 94 0.08 7.90 11.30
N PHE A 95 0.61 6.74 10.92
CA PHE A 95 0.12 5.44 11.37
C PHE A 95 1.14 4.33 11.13
N GLU A 96 0.86 3.15 11.68
CA GLU A 96 1.68 1.95 11.56
C GLU A 96 0.86 0.76 11.08
N ILE A 97 1.45 -0.05 10.19
CA ILE A 97 0.84 -1.30 9.73
C ILE A 97 1.86 -2.45 9.73
N VAL A 98 1.47 -3.57 10.33
CA VAL A 98 2.20 -4.83 10.20
C VAL A 98 1.67 -5.58 8.98
N VAL A 99 2.53 -5.79 7.99
CA VAL A 99 2.18 -6.46 6.74
C VAL A 99 2.75 -7.86 6.73
N HIS A 100 1.88 -8.86 6.84
CA HIS A 100 2.24 -10.25 6.54
C HIS A 100 2.05 -10.50 5.05
N PHE A 101 3.13 -10.70 4.29
CA PHE A 101 3.06 -10.82 2.84
C PHE A 101 2.26 -12.03 2.35
N SER A 102 2.08 -13.05 3.18
CA SER A 102 1.20 -14.20 2.87
C SER A 102 -0.29 -13.87 2.96
N GLY A 103 -0.66 -12.78 3.63
CA GLY A 103 -2.04 -12.30 3.75
C GLY A 103 -2.44 -11.30 2.65
N LEU A 104 -1.50 -10.90 1.81
CA LEU A 104 -1.73 -10.01 0.69
C LEU A 104 -2.51 -10.72 -0.43
N VAL A 105 -3.47 -10.01 -1.02
CA VAL A 105 -4.30 -10.52 -2.13
C VAL A 105 -4.04 -9.63 -3.35
N PRO A 106 -3.86 -10.22 -4.55
CA PRO A 106 -3.69 -9.43 -5.76
C PRO A 106 -4.93 -8.57 -5.99
N THR A 107 -4.70 -7.31 -6.30
CA THR A 107 -5.73 -6.41 -6.83
C THR A 107 -5.89 -6.69 -8.33
N ASN A 108 -7.12 -6.78 -8.83
CA ASN A 108 -7.35 -7.02 -10.25
C ASN A 108 -6.90 -5.80 -11.07
N LEU A 109 -6.39 -6.02 -12.30
CA LEU A 109 -5.98 -4.97 -13.23
C LEU A 109 -7.11 -3.97 -13.53
N GLU A 110 -8.36 -4.41 -13.55
CA GLU A 110 -9.53 -3.52 -13.67
C GLU A 110 -9.68 -2.56 -12.47
N MET A 111 -9.14 -2.87 -11.28
CA MET A 111 -9.07 -1.89 -10.19
C MET A 111 -8.05 -0.79 -10.46
N ARG A 112 -7.07 -0.96 -11.38
CA ARG A 112 -6.22 0.16 -11.84
C ARG A 112 -6.99 1.12 -12.75
N GLU A 113 -7.94 0.63 -13.53
CA GLU A 113 -8.64 1.40 -14.56
C GLU A 113 -10.01 1.92 -14.11
N ASN A 114 -10.68 1.20 -13.19
CA ASN A 114 -12.01 1.50 -12.69
C ASN A 114 -12.07 1.78 -11.19
N MET A 115 -10.93 2.04 -10.49
CA MET A 115 -10.82 2.30 -9.02
C MET A 115 -12.16 2.75 -8.40
N CYS A 116 -13.02 1.80 -8.05
CA CYS A 116 -14.18 2.04 -7.20
C CYS A 116 -13.56 2.22 -5.82
N VAL A 117 -13.12 3.45 -5.58
CA VAL A 117 -12.52 3.91 -4.35
C VAL A 117 -13.50 3.54 -3.25
N SER A 118 -13.13 2.56 -2.44
CA SER A 118 -13.73 2.46 -1.12
C SER A 118 -13.39 3.77 -0.42
N ASP A 119 -14.40 4.44 0.17
CA ASP A 119 -14.22 5.65 0.99
C ASP A 119 -13.36 5.41 2.24
N SER A 120 -12.80 4.21 2.42
CA SER A 120 -11.93 3.90 3.54
C SER A 120 -10.64 4.72 3.48
N THR A 121 -10.25 5.30 4.59
CA THR A 121 -9.00 6.03 4.75
C THR A 121 -7.80 5.11 4.88
N ASP A 122 -6.61 5.68 4.70
CA ASP A 122 -5.31 5.06 5.03
C ASP A 122 -5.07 3.72 4.33
N GLN A 123 -5.49 3.63 3.06
CA GLN A 123 -5.28 2.46 2.23
C GLN A 123 -3.84 2.40 1.75
N VAL A 124 -3.21 1.22 1.87
CA VAL A 124 -1.85 1.00 1.38
C VAL A 124 -1.81 -0.21 0.44
N TYR A 125 -1.19 0.02 -0.72
CA TYR A 125 -0.99 -0.97 -1.77
C TYR A 125 0.51 -1.24 -1.97
N PHE A 126 0.83 -2.49 -2.28
CA PHE A 126 2.20 -2.96 -2.42
C PHE A 126 2.39 -3.58 -3.80
N GLN A 127 3.26 -3.00 -4.62
CA GLN A 127 3.70 -3.69 -5.83
C GLN A 127 4.74 -4.74 -5.46
N MET A 128 4.37 -6.01 -5.59
CA MET A 128 5.25 -7.15 -5.33
C MET A 128 5.55 -7.85 -6.66
N GLY A 129 6.77 -7.67 -7.17
CA GLY A 129 7.14 -8.10 -8.51
C GLY A 129 6.36 -7.35 -9.58
N ARG A 130 5.50 -8.06 -10.31
CA ARG A 130 4.69 -7.50 -11.43
C ARG A 130 3.24 -7.21 -11.07
N HIS A 131 2.82 -7.50 -9.84
CA HIS A 131 1.42 -7.37 -9.43
C HIS A 131 1.30 -6.43 -8.23
N ILE A 132 0.16 -5.76 -8.12
CA ILE A 132 -0.19 -4.90 -7.00
C ILE A 132 -1.07 -5.69 -6.04
N TYR A 133 -0.77 -5.60 -4.76
CA TYR A 133 -1.44 -6.30 -3.69
C TYR A 133 -1.96 -5.34 -2.64
N SER A 134 -3.03 -5.72 -1.96
CA SER A 134 -3.53 -5.04 -0.76
C SER A 134 -3.79 -6.04 0.37
N SER A 135 -3.90 -5.52 1.60
CA SER A 135 -4.37 -6.31 2.73
C SER A 135 -5.85 -6.66 2.54
N ARG A 136 -6.25 -7.89 2.90
CA ARG A 136 -7.66 -8.33 2.84
C ARG A 136 -8.62 -7.41 3.58
N LYS A 137 -8.16 -6.70 4.62
CA LYS A 137 -9.01 -5.77 5.39
C LYS A 137 -9.53 -4.59 4.56
N HIS A 138 -8.84 -4.23 3.48
CA HIS A 138 -9.27 -3.18 2.53
C HIS A 138 -10.02 -3.76 1.33
N PHE A 139 -10.20 -5.08 1.29
CA PHE A 139 -11.06 -5.73 0.31
C PHE A 139 -12.45 -5.84 0.93
N ASP A 140 -13.35 -4.96 0.53
CA ASP A 140 -14.77 -5.16 0.76
C ASP A 140 -15.32 -6.03 -0.40
N PRO A 141 -15.65 -7.32 -0.18
CA PRO A 141 -16.28 -8.12 -1.22
C PRO A 141 -17.70 -7.61 -1.58
N GLY A 142 -18.24 -6.63 -0.84
CA GLY A 142 -19.54 -6.03 -1.05
C GLY A 142 -19.59 -4.84 -2.02
N ILE A 143 -18.45 -4.27 -2.44
CA ILE A 143 -18.45 -3.17 -3.43
C ILE A 143 -18.46 -3.78 -4.83
N ILE A 144 -19.64 -4.23 -5.23
CA ILE A 144 -19.98 -4.37 -6.64
C ILE A 144 -20.03 -2.94 -7.18
N CYS A 145 -19.06 -2.56 -8.04
CA CYS A 145 -19.17 -1.33 -8.81
C CYS A 145 -20.57 -1.31 -9.49
N PRO A 146 -21.40 -0.29 -9.28
CA PRO A 146 -22.75 -0.23 -9.88
C PRO A 146 -22.72 -0.32 -11.42
N ASN A 147 -21.58 0.02 -12.03
CA ASN A 147 -21.38 -0.04 -13.47
C ASN A 147 -21.20 -1.46 -14.04
N LEU A 148 -21.06 -2.48 -13.20
CA LEU A 148 -20.98 -3.90 -13.64
C LEU A 148 -22.36 -4.57 -13.77
N VAL A 149 -23.39 -4.03 -13.11
CA VAL A 149 -24.76 -4.57 -13.25
C VAL A 149 -25.39 -4.11 -14.58
N ALA A 150 -24.99 -2.96 -15.10
CA ALA A 150 -25.49 -2.44 -16.38
C ALA A 150 -24.93 -3.19 -17.61
N SER A 151 -23.72 -3.76 -17.54
CA SER A 151 -23.14 -4.52 -18.66
C SER A 151 -23.55 -5.99 -18.66
N LEU A 152 -23.87 -6.57 -17.50
CA LEU A 152 -24.34 -7.95 -17.39
C LEU A 152 -25.84 -8.10 -17.67
N LEU A 153 -26.66 -7.08 -17.43
CA LEU A 153 -28.10 -7.11 -17.78
C LEU A 153 -28.37 -6.81 -19.26
N ASN A 154 -27.47 -6.12 -19.97
CA ASN A 154 -27.66 -5.82 -21.40
C ASN A 154 -27.27 -6.97 -22.35
N ASN A 155 -26.59 -8.01 -21.85
CA ASN A 155 -26.24 -9.19 -22.65
C ASN A 155 -27.24 -10.36 -22.54
N TRP A 156 -28.34 -10.19 -21.81
CA TRP A 156 -29.38 -11.22 -21.65
C TRP A 156 -30.72 -10.87 -22.33
N PHE A 157 -30.81 -9.73 -23.04
CA PHE A 157 -32.03 -9.31 -23.76
C PHE A 157 -31.90 -9.22 -25.28
N LEU A 158 -30.86 -9.80 -25.89
CA LEU A 158 -30.72 -9.92 -27.35
C LEU A 158 -30.34 -11.36 -27.77
N VAL A 159 -31.08 -12.34 -27.26
CA VAL A 159 -31.33 -13.61 -27.96
C VAL A 159 -32.77 -14.02 -27.69
N ALA A 160 -33.69 -13.48 -28.49
CA ALA A 160 -35.04 -14.00 -28.70
C ALA A 160 -35.46 -13.67 -30.14
#